data_AF-A0A847DAP2-F1
#
_entry.id   AF-A0A847DAP2-F1
#
_cell.length_a   1.000
_cell.length_b   1.000
_cell.length_c   1.000
_cell.angle_alpha   90.00
_cell.angle_beta   90.00
_cell.angle_gamma   90.00
#
_symmetry.space_group_name_H-M   'P 1'
#
loop_
_entity.id
_entity.type
_entity.pdbx_description
1 polymer ?
#
loop_
_entity_poly.entity_id
_entity_poly.type
_entity_poly.pdbx_seq_one_letter_code
_entity_poly.pdbx_strand_id
1 'polypeptide(L)'
;MQFRENEMTEKLKDYLSSGDFKEISFHDNHVYGFSVRQKEFGEDLILDIDYISEWICHEDRTCSFKIIPADLIFSDIVDLEINLSWGKTLTQPDPQYAITHSLSGEIILNGINIENYEEPIYIGYQKYFFEFFSPEKGIMNLGAKKVSLIGRKPPVSSQEQHLDWPQR
;
A
#
# COMPACT_ATOMS: atom_id res chain seq x y z
N MET A 1 -28.05 17.53 -6.67
CA MET A 1 -27.79 16.14 -6.25
C MET A 1 -26.32 16.08 -5.82
N GLN A 2 -26.00 16.57 -4.62
CA GLN A 2 -24.61 16.80 -4.15
C GLN A 2 -24.39 16.26 -2.72
N PHE A 3 -25.33 15.46 -2.22
CA PHE A 3 -25.40 14.99 -0.84
C PHE A 3 -24.81 13.59 -0.60
N ARG A 4 -24.19 12.94 -1.60
CA ARG A 4 -23.70 11.55 -1.48
C ARG A 4 -22.18 11.37 -1.47
N GLU A 5 -21.41 12.32 -2.02
CA GLU A 5 -19.95 12.21 -2.05
C GLU A 5 -19.33 12.51 -0.69
N ASN A 6 -19.70 13.64 -0.07
CA ASN A 6 -19.13 14.05 1.23
C ASN A 6 -19.41 13.04 2.36
N GLU A 7 -20.59 12.41 2.37
CA GLU A 7 -20.96 11.47 3.42
C GLU A 7 -20.19 10.14 3.33
N MET A 8 -19.85 9.71 2.11
CA MET A 8 -19.05 8.51 1.88
C MET A 8 -17.56 8.76 2.16
N THR A 9 -17.05 9.95 1.82
CA THR A 9 -15.68 10.37 2.13
C THR A 9 -15.47 10.52 3.63
N GLU A 10 -16.44 11.09 4.36
CA GLU A 10 -16.37 11.18 5.83
C GLU A 10 -16.51 9.80 6.49
N LYS A 11 -17.39 8.92 6.00
CA LYS A 11 -17.47 7.53 6.49
C LYS A 11 -16.18 6.73 6.28
N LEU A 12 -15.49 6.92 5.15
CA LEU A 12 -14.19 6.28 4.89
C LEU A 12 -13.09 6.83 5.79
N LYS A 13 -13.07 8.14 6.05
CA LYS A 13 -12.14 8.75 7.01
C LYS A 13 -12.37 8.23 8.43
N ASP A 14 -13.63 8.10 8.86
CA ASP A 14 -13.98 7.61 10.19
C ASP A 14 -13.61 6.13 10.36
N TYR A 15 -13.87 5.27 9.36
CA TYR A 15 -13.58 3.83 9.38
C TYR A 15 -12.09 3.48 9.48
N LEU A 16 -11.19 4.43 9.20
CA LEU A 16 -9.74 4.20 9.14
C LEU A 16 -8.98 4.92 10.26
N SER A 17 -9.66 5.67 11.14
CA SER A 17 -9.02 6.54 12.13
C SER A 17 -8.91 5.97 13.55
N SER A 18 -9.65 4.91 13.90
CA SER A 18 -9.90 4.55 15.31
C SER A 18 -9.23 3.28 15.87
N GLY A 19 -8.55 2.46 15.06
CA GLY A 19 -7.87 1.25 15.56
C GLY A 19 -7.65 0.15 14.53
N ASP A 20 -8.20 0.32 13.34
CA ASP A 20 -8.40 -0.74 12.35
C ASP A 20 -7.17 -1.04 11.48
N PHE A 21 -6.09 -0.23 11.56
CA PHE A 21 -4.94 -0.40 10.67
C PHE A 21 -4.28 -1.79 10.76
N LYS A 22 -4.30 -2.43 11.93
CA LYS A 22 -3.81 -3.82 12.10
C LYS A 22 -4.70 -4.86 11.43
N GLU A 23 -5.96 -4.52 11.16
CA GLU A 23 -6.94 -5.39 10.50
C GLU A 23 -6.99 -5.13 8.99
N ILE A 24 -6.32 -4.08 8.51
CA ILE A 24 -6.21 -3.76 7.08
C ILE A 24 -5.18 -4.68 6.43
N SER A 25 -5.60 -5.37 5.38
CA SER A 25 -4.69 -6.09 4.48
C SER A 25 -4.18 -5.15 3.38
N PHE A 26 -2.87 -5.14 3.18
CA PHE A 26 -2.21 -4.42 2.08
C PHE A 26 -1.70 -5.37 0.97
N HIS A 27 -2.10 -6.65 1.02
CA HIS A 27 -1.72 -7.63 0.03
C HIS A 27 -2.24 -7.25 -1.37
N ASP A 28 -1.37 -7.38 -2.37
CA ASP A 28 -1.60 -7.03 -3.79
C ASP A 28 -1.91 -5.56 -4.08
N ASN A 29 -1.70 -4.65 -3.13
CA ASN A 29 -2.01 -3.24 -3.38
C ASN A 29 -0.91 -2.60 -4.24
N HIS A 30 -1.33 -1.93 -5.32
CA HIS A 30 -0.43 -1.17 -6.17
C HIS A 30 -0.09 0.19 -5.56
N VAL A 31 1.17 0.57 -5.61
CA VAL A 31 1.66 1.91 -5.23
C VAL A 31 2.19 2.61 -6.48
N TYR A 32 1.69 3.81 -6.76
CA TYR A 32 2.05 4.58 -7.96
C TYR A 32 3.05 5.69 -7.68
N GLY A 33 3.21 6.08 -6.42
CA GLY A 33 4.11 7.14 -6.06
C GLY A 33 4.21 7.33 -4.56
N PHE A 34 5.23 8.08 -4.16
CA PHE A 34 5.42 8.53 -2.80
C PHE A 34 5.84 9.99 -2.80
N SER A 35 5.46 10.71 -1.75
CA SER A 35 5.90 12.08 -1.52
C SER A 35 6.22 12.28 -0.05
N VAL A 36 7.30 13.01 0.22
CA VAL A 36 7.62 13.49 1.56
C VAL A 36 7.16 14.94 1.63
N ARG A 37 6.23 15.22 2.53
CA ARG A 37 5.64 16.55 2.72
C ARG A 37 6.15 17.16 4.01
N GLN A 38 6.88 18.26 3.90
CA GLN A 38 7.31 19.05 5.05
C GLN A 38 6.10 19.76 5.69
N LYS A 39 6.05 19.77 7.02
CA LYS A 39 5.11 20.56 7.82
C LYS A 39 5.86 21.62 8.61
N GLU A 40 5.12 22.40 9.41
CA GLU A 40 5.73 23.33 10.37
C GLU A 40 6.69 22.60 11.34
N PHE A 41 6.32 21.39 11.75
CA PHE A 41 7.15 20.49 12.55
C PHE A 41 7.09 19.09 11.95
N GLY A 42 8.24 18.56 11.55
CA GLY A 42 8.40 17.21 10.99
C GLY A 42 7.88 17.04 9.56
N GLU A 43 7.89 15.80 9.12
CA GLU A 43 7.57 15.37 7.77
C GLU A 43 6.48 14.29 7.77
N ASP A 44 5.63 14.31 6.75
CA ASP A 44 4.74 13.19 6.44
C ASP A 44 5.28 12.43 5.23
N LEU A 45 5.11 11.10 5.22
CA LEU A 45 5.21 10.30 4.00
C LEU A 45 3.79 10.00 3.51
N ILE A 46 3.55 10.21 2.22
CA ILE A 46 2.27 9.91 1.57
C ILE A 46 2.54 8.93 0.43
N LEU A 47 1.83 7.82 0.41
CA LEU A 47 1.82 6.85 -0.69
C LEU A 47 0.53 6.97 -1.49
N ASP A 48 0.65 7.07 -2.80
CA ASP A 48 -0.46 6.97 -3.74
C ASP A 48 -0.72 5.48 -4.00
N ILE A 49 -1.82 4.95 -3.46
CA ILE A 49 -2.13 3.52 -3.44
C ILE A 49 -3.51 3.23 -4.04
N ASP A 50 -3.62 2.13 -4.78
CA ASP A 50 -4.91 1.50 -5.10
C ASP A 50 -5.24 0.47 -4.01
N TYR A 51 -5.94 0.93 -2.97
CA TYR A 51 -6.28 0.09 -1.82
C TYR A 51 -7.37 -0.93 -2.18
N ILE A 52 -7.09 -2.21 -2.00
CA ILE A 52 -8.10 -3.26 -2.16
C ILE A 52 -8.93 -3.34 -0.88
N SER A 53 -10.16 -2.83 -0.93
CA SER A 53 -11.07 -2.79 0.22
C SER A 53 -11.86 -4.07 0.42
N GLU A 54 -12.06 -4.86 -0.64
CA GLU A 54 -12.85 -6.09 -0.58
C GLU A 54 -12.43 -7.08 -1.67
N TRP A 55 -12.39 -8.37 -1.29
CA TRP A 55 -12.24 -9.50 -2.20
C TRP A 55 -13.61 -10.15 -2.40
N ILE A 56 -14.06 -10.22 -3.64
CA ILE A 56 -15.34 -10.82 -4.02
C ILE A 56 -15.01 -12.08 -4.81
N CYS A 57 -15.02 -13.23 -4.12
CA CYS A 57 -14.70 -14.53 -4.71
C CYS A 57 -15.92 -15.44 -4.76
N HIS A 58 -16.08 -16.12 -5.88
CA HIS A 58 -17.14 -17.08 -6.14
C HIS A 58 -16.63 -18.53 -5.99
N GLU A 59 -17.56 -19.48 -5.88
CA GLU A 59 -17.23 -20.92 -5.71
C GLU A 59 -16.44 -21.50 -6.89
N ASP A 60 -16.62 -20.93 -8.08
CA ASP A 60 -15.90 -21.26 -9.30
C ASP A 60 -14.48 -20.66 -9.35
N ARG A 61 -14.01 -20.04 -8.25
CA ARG A 61 -12.70 -19.37 -8.12
C ARG A 61 -12.52 -18.14 -8.99
N THR A 62 -13.62 -17.62 -9.53
CA THR A 62 -13.63 -16.30 -10.13
C THR A 62 -13.63 -15.28 -9.00
N CYS A 63 -12.64 -14.41 -8.97
CA CYS A 63 -12.52 -13.34 -7.99
C CYS A 63 -12.47 -11.97 -8.67
N SER A 64 -13.02 -10.96 -8.00
CA SER A 64 -12.85 -9.55 -8.33
C SER A 64 -12.57 -8.75 -7.06
N PHE A 65 -12.06 -7.54 -7.23
CA PHE A 65 -11.68 -6.67 -6.13
C PHE A 65 -12.49 -5.39 -6.15
N LYS A 66 -12.81 -4.85 -4.98
CA LYS A 66 -13.17 -3.43 -4.85
C LYS A 66 -11.89 -2.65 -4.55
N ILE A 67 -11.55 -1.73 -5.46
CA ILE A 67 -10.34 -0.92 -5.39
C ILE A 67 -10.72 0.53 -5.11
N ILE A 68 -10.07 1.13 -4.12
CA ILE A 68 -10.22 2.52 -3.74
C ILE A 68 -8.88 3.22 -3.98
N PRO A 69 -8.77 4.10 -5.01
CA PRO A 69 -7.61 4.98 -5.12
C PRO A 69 -7.53 5.87 -3.88
N ALA A 70 -6.42 5.83 -3.16
CA ALA A 70 -6.29 6.39 -1.82
C ALA A 70 -4.91 6.99 -1.57
N ASP A 71 -4.85 7.86 -0.57
CA ASP A 71 -3.59 8.32 0.03
C ASP A 71 -3.37 7.54 1.33
N LEU A 72 -2.29 6.78 1.41
CA LEU A 72 -1.83 6.17 2.66
C LEU A 72 -0.76 7.09 3.27
N ILE A 73 -1.10 7.71 4.40
CA ILE A 73 -0.34 8.81 5.00
C ILE A 73 0.24 8.36 6.33
N PHE A 74 1.55 8.47 6.48
CA PHE A 74 2.30 8.30 7.70
C PHE A 74 2.71 9.68 8.21
N SER A 75 2.22 10.06 9.38
CA SER A 75 2.47 11.38 9.96
C SER A 75 3.61 11.39 10.95
N ASP A 76 4.39 12.46 10.89
CA ASP A 76 5.59 12.66 11.72
C ASP A 76 6.52 11.46 11.58
N ILE A 77 7.13 11.28 10.42
CA ILE A 77 7.96 10.12 10.14
C ILE A 77 9.37 10.27 10.72
N VAL A 78 9.99 9.13 11.04
CA VAL A 78 11.41 9.01 11.44
C VAL A 78 12.00 7.76 10.79
N ASP A 79 13.33 7.65 10.78
CA ASP A 79 14.07 6.47 10.29
C ASP A 79 13.62 5.98 8.90
N LEU A 80 13.27 6.90 8.00
CA LEU A 80 12.80 6.57 6.66
C LEU A 80 13.94 5.94 5.84
N GLU A 81 13.72 4.69 5.43
CA GLU A 81 14.55 3.96 4.49
C GLU A 81 13.71 3.56 3.28
N ILE A 82 14.22 3.80 2.08
CA ILE A 82 13.62 3.35 0.82
C ILE A 82 14.74 2.81 -0.07
N ASN A 83 14.64 1.52 -0.40
CA ASN A 83 15.52 0.84 -1.35
C ASN A 83 14.68 -0.03 -2.27
N LEU A 84 14.38 0.50 -3.47
CA LEU A 84 13.59 -0.19 -4.47
C LEU A 84 14.46 -0.43 -5.70
N SER A 85 14.57 -1.70 -6.12
CA SER A 85 15.39 -2.10 -7.25
C SER A 85 14.71 -3.20 -8.07
N TRP A 86 14.46 -2.88 -9.33
CA TRP A 86 13.89 -3.78 -10.35
C TRP A 86 14.99 -4.56 -11.11
N GLY A 87 16.19 -4.63 -10.52
CA GLY A 87 17.35 -5.23 -11.15
C GLY A 87 18.08 -4.28 -12.08
N LYS A 88 18.97 -4.85 -12.90
CA LYS A 88 19.84 -4.08 -13.79
C LYS A 88 19.07 -3.68 -15.06
N THR A 89 19.22 -2.43 -15.47
CA THR A 89 18.85 -2.01 -16.82
C THR A 89 19.59 -2.88 -17.82
N LEU A 90 18.87 -3.67 -18.61
CA LEU A 90 19.45 -4.43 -19.71
C LEU A 90 19.84 -3.44 -20.82
N THR A 91 21.14 -3.25 -21.04
CA THR A 91 21.66 -2.37 -22.11
C THR A 91 21.75 -3.09 -23.46
N GLN A 92 21.46 -4.40 -23.50
CA GLN A 92 21.34 -5.22 -24.70
C GLN A 92 20.18 -6.21 -24.51
N PRO A 93 19.44 -6.56 -25.58
CA PRO A 93 18.41 -7.59 -25.51
C PRO A 93 19.09 -8.94 -25.26
N ASP A 94 18.99 -9.45 -24.04
CA ASP A 94 19.36 -10.83 -23.74
C ASP A 94 18.20 -11.74 -24.19
N PRO A 95 18.40 -12.63 -25.18
CA PRO A 95 17.34 -13.50 -25.68
C PRO A 95 16.85 -14.55 -24.66
N GLN A 96 17.49 -14.69 -23.50
CA GLN A 96 17.07 -15.60 -22.44
C GLN A 96 16.22 -14.95 -21.34
N TYR A 97 16.23 -13.62 -21.22
CA TYR A 97 15.36 -12.92 -20.28
C TYR A 97 14.16 -12.37 -21.04
N ALA A 98 13.09 -13.16 -21.09
CA ALA A 98 11.76 -12.58 -21.27
C ALA A 98 11.65 -11.42 -20.27
N ILE A 99 11.13 -10.28 -20.70
CA ILE A 99 10.83 -9.15 -19.82
C ILE A 99 9.77 -9.66 -18.84
N THR A 100 10.21 -10.30 -17.75
CA THR A 100 9.34 -10.69 -16.65
C THR A 100 8.97 -9.40 -15.92
N HIS A 101 7.83 -9.41 -15.24
CA HIS A 101 7.24 -8.31 -14.45
C HIS A 101 8.25 -7.46 -13.66
N SER A 102 9.40 -8.03 -13.31
CA SER A 102 10.54 -7.39 -12.68
C SER A 102 11.11 -6.15 -13.35
N LEU A 103 10.77 -5.79 -14.60
CA LEU A 103 11.24 -4.55 -15.27
C LEU A 103 10.17 -3.45 -15.42
N SER A 104 8.94 -3.68 -14.97
CA SER A 104 7.81 -2.75 -15.19
C SER A 104 7.90 -1.46 -14.37
N GLY A 105 8.74 -1.44 -13.32
CA GLY A 105 8.77 -0.35 -12.34
C GLY A 105 7.55 -0.35 -11.40
N GLU A 106 6.71 -1.38 -11.47
CA GLU A 106 5.54 -1.53 -10.61
C GLU A 106 5.98 -1.78 -9.17
N ILE A 107 5.33 -1.07 -8.24
CA ILE A 107 5.45 -1.29 -6.80
C ILE A 107 4.17 -1.96 -6.34
N ILE A 108 4.26 -3.19 -5.86
CA ILE A 108 3.13 -3.98 -5.38
C ILE A 108 3.46 -4.48 -3.98
N LEU A 109 2.60 -4.14 -3.03
CA LEU A 109 2.73 -4.55 -1.64
C LEU A 109 2.31 -6.01 -1.47
N ASN A 110 3.09 -6.76 -0.71
CA ASN A 110 2.67 -8.03 -0.11
C ASN A 110 2.01 -7.78 1.26
N GLY A 111 2.49 -6.78 2.00
CA GLY A 111 1.97 -6.44 3.32
C GLY A 111 2.74 -5.32 4.00
N ILE A 112 2.24 -4.90 5.16
CA ILE A 112 2.92 -3.94 6.05
C ILE A 112 2.91 -4.54 7.46
N ASN A 113 4.09 -4.86 7.98
CA ASN A 113 4.26 -5.32 9.35
C ASN A 113 4.49 -4.14 10.29
N ILE A 114 4.05 -4.30 11.54
CA ILE A 114 4.10 -3.24 12.54
C ILE A 114 4.80 -3.76 13.79
N GLU A 115 5.80 -3.02 14.25
CA GLU A 115 6.52 -3.32 15.49
C GLU A 115 6.59 -2.09 16.41
N ASN A 116 6.93 -2.31 17.67
CA ASN A 116 7.18 -1.24 18.62
C ASN A 116 8.67 -0.84 18.61
N TYR A 117 8.95 0.42 18.89
CA TYR A 117 10.29 0.82 19.30
C TYR A 117 10.58 0.33 20.72
N GLU A 118 11.84 -0.02 20.98
CA GLU A 118 12.30 -0.38 22.33
C GLU A 118 12.90 0.85 23.04
N GLU A 119 13.38 1.81 22.26
CA GLU A 119 14.12 2.97 22.76
C GLU A 119 13.18 4.10 23.19
N PRO A 120 13.36 4.68 24.40
CA PRO A 120 12.47 5.73 24.93
C PRO A 120 12.42 7.02 24.11
N ILE A 121 13.35 7.26 23.19
CA ILE A 121 13.32 8.47 22.34
C ILE A 121 12.15 8.44 21.34
N TYR A 122 11.63 7.26 21.03
CA TYR A 122 10.55 7.05 20.07
C TYR A 122 9.17 6.94 20.74
N ILE A 123 8.96 7.60 21.89
CA ILE A 123 7.64 7.63 22.55
C ILE A 123 6.57 8.12 21.57
N GLY A 124 5.55 7.29 21.39
CA GLY A 124 4.41 7.56 20.50
C GLY A 124 4.62 7.16 19.04
N TYR A 125 5.74 6.53 18.68
CA TYR A 125 5.99 6.01 17.34
C TYR A 125 5.77 4.49 17.26
N GLN A 126 5.37 4.01 16.07
CA GLN A 126 5.40 2.60 15.67
C GLN A 126 6.32 2.44 14.47
N LYS A 127 6.99 1.28 14.36
CA LYS A 127 7.80 0.89 13.20
C LYS A 127 6.91 0.21 12.17
N TYR A 128 7.07 0.59 10.91
CA TYR A 128 6.36 0.00 9.77
C TYR A 128 7.39 -0.59 8.81
N PHE A 129 7.21 -1.87 8.46
CA PHE A 129 8.06 -2.59 7.52
C PHE A 129 7.21 -3.03 6.33
N PHE A 130 7.59 -2.61 5.14
CA PHE A 130 6.86 -2.89 3.92
C PHE A 130 7.46 -4.12 3.25
N GLU A 131 6.60 -5.07 2.94
CA GLU A 131 6.94 -6.23 2.13
C GLU A 131 6.39 -6.02 0.72
N PHE A 132 7.19 -6.37 -0.29
CA PHE A 132 6.84 -6.14 -1.69
C PHE A 132 6.78 -7.46 -2.45
N PHE A 133 5.72 -7.65 -3.23
CA PHE A 133 5.75 -8.62 -4.34
C PHE A 133 6.63 -8.11 -5.47
N SER A 134 6.54 -6.82 -5.75
CA SER A 134 7.37 -6.15 -6.75
C SER A 134 7.83 -4.80 -6.19
N PRO A 135 9.13 -4.48 -6.21
CA PRO A 135 10.22 -5.42 -6.49
C PRO A 135 10.38 -6.45 -5.36
N GLU A 136 10.65 -7.72 -5.69
CA GLU A 136 10.74 -8.84 -4.71
C GLU A 136 11.73 -8.59 -3.55
N LYS A 137 12.76 -7.77 -3.80
CA LYS A 137 13.79 -7.40 -2.80
C LYS A 137 13.73 -5.95 -2.38
N GLY A 138 12.59 -5.29 -2.62
CA GLY A 138 12.35 -3.93 -2.14
C GLY A 138 12.39 -3.88 -0.63
N ILE A 139 13.01 -2.83 -0.08
CA ILE A 139 12.98 -2.53 1.34
C ILE A 139 12.37 -1.13 1.47
N MET A 140 11.40 -1.02 2.36
CA MET A 140 10.94 0.26 2.83
C MET A 140 10.52 0.13 4.29
N ASN A 141 11.03 1.01 5.13
CA ASN A 141 10.67 1.07 6.53
C ASN A 141 10.72 2.50 7.06
N LEU A 142 9.91 2.76 8.08
CA LEU A 142 9.90 4.03 8.80
C LEU A 142 9.26 3.87 10.18
N GLY A 143 9.56 4.80 11.07
CA GLY A 143 8.71 5.10 12.21
C GLY A 143 7.67 6.15 11.87
N ALA A 144 6.46 6.05 12.43
CA ALA A 144 5.47 7.12 12.36
C ALA A 144 4.64 7.21 13.64
N LYS A 145 4.13 8.40 13.96
CA LYS A 145 3.23 8.59 15.11
C LYS A 145 1.78 8.22 14.82
N LYS A 146 1.38 8.39 13.56
CA LYS A 146 0.01 8.14 13.12
C LYS A 146 0.03 7.66 11.68
N VAL A 147 -0.92 6.78 11.37
CA VAL A 147 -1.20 6.36 10.00
C VAL A 147 -2.67 6.62 9.70
N SER A 148 -2.95 7.04 8.46
CA SER A 148 -4.31 7.21 7.96
C SER A 148 -4.38 6.83 6.50
N LEU A 149 -5.47 6.19 6.10
CA LEU A 149 -5.77 5.86 4.71
C LEU A 149 -6.97 6.70 4.29
N ILE A 150 -6.85 7.46 3.20
CA ILE A 150 -7.89 8.40 2.74
C ILE A 150 -8.26 8.06 1.30
N GLY A 151 -9.45 7.50 1.09
CA GLY A 151 -9.99 7.26 -0.24
C GLY A 151 -10.23 8.58 -1.00
N ARG A 152 -9.68 8.68 -2.21
CA ARG A 152 -9.82 9.85 -3.10
C ARG A 152 -11.05 9.74 -4.02
N LYS A 153 -11.53 8.52 -4.27
CA LYS A 153 -12.66 8.20 -5.15
C LYS A 153 -13.50 7.06 -4.58
N PRO A 154 -14.76 6.90 -5.04
CA PRO A 154 -15.57 5.71 -4.75
C PRO A 154 -14.88 4.42 -5.17
N PRO A 155 -15.18 3.27 -4.51
CA PRO A 155 -14.65 1.98 -4.90
C PRO A 155 -15.03 1.61 -6.34
N VAL A 156 -14.07 1.12 -7.12
CA VAL A 156 -14.25 0.60 -8.48
C VAL A 156 -14.02 -0.91 -8.46
N SER A 157 -14.83 -1.66 -9.20
CA SER A 157 -14.59 -3.10 -9.37
C SER A 157 -13.45 -3.33 -10.35
N SER A 158 -12.51 -4.21 -9.98
CA SER A 158 -11.57 -4.79 -10.93
C SER A 158 -12.29 -5.64 -11.97
N GLN A 159 -11.57 -6.02 -13.03
CA GLN A 159 -12.01 -7.13 -13.86
C GLN A 159 -12.00 -8.43 -13.05
N GLU A 160 -12.86 -9.35 -13.44
CA GLU A 160 -12.88 -10.72 -12.92
C GLU A 160 -11.61 -11.45 -13.35
N GLN A 161 -11.06 -12.22 -12.41
CA GLN A 161 -9.86 -13.00 -12.59
C GLN A 161 -10.15 -14.41 -12.10
N HIS A 162 -9.68 -15.42 -12.83
CA HIS A 162 -9.76 -16.80 -12.36
C HIS A 162 -8.50 -17.12 -11.57
N LEU A 163 -8.64 -17.40 -10.27
CA LEU A 163 -7.51 -17.66 -9.40
C LEU A 163 -7.28 -19.16 -9.20
N ASP A 164 -6.04 -19.59 -9.46
CA ASP A 164 -5.58 -20.95 -9.19
C ASP A 164 -5.04 -21.05 -7.77
N TRP A 165 -5.89 -21.39 -6.79
CA TRP A 165 -5.40 -21.83 -5.47
C TRP A 165 -5.36 -23.37 -5.37
N PRO A 166 -4.36 -23.94 -4.67
CA PRO A 166 -4.31 -25.38 -4.42
C PRO A 166 -5.59 -25.82 -3.68
N GLN A 167 -6.17 -26.96 -4.07
CA GLN A 167 -7.25 -27.56 -3.28
C GLN A 167 -6.68 -27.91 -1.89
N ARG A 168 -7.30 -27.36 -0.83
CA ARG A 168 -7.00 -27.71 0.56
C ARG A 168 -7.34 -29.17 0.84
#